data_AF-A0A832P7M7-F1
#
_entry.id   AF-A0A832P7M7-F1
#
_cell.length_a   1.000
_cell.length_b   1.000
_cell.length_c   1.000
_cell.angle_alpha   90.00
_cell.angle_beta   90.00
_cell.angle_gamma   90.00
#
_symmetry.space_group_name_H-M   'P 1'
#
loop_
_entity.id
_entity.type
_entity.pdbx_description
1 polymer ?
#
loop_
_entity_poly.entity_id
_entity_poly.type
_entity_poly.pdbx_seq_one_letter_code
_entity_poly.pdbx_strand_id
1 'polypeptide(L)'
;ENWGTITKSYATGDVTGSGGVAGLAGSNSGTITNSYARGAATGTQDHIGGLVGYNHGGTISYAYATGAVAGPGIHVGGLVGEKGTVTKSYWDTTTSGTESSAGGEGVAGKTTAEMKQQVTFADWDFTSIWKIESSKNDGYPFLKDNPPHPDLDAVYADRDALTWDSIKGGNSTPDNIINNLTNPLPTAGTNGTSISWSADPVAWINTTTGEVTRPTSGHQTVVLTATISKGIFSGIKKFVLTIIDPSIVATPSASLASGTYGETKKITLSTVTEEATIYYTTDNSDPAISNTRIQYTGEIEVTGNMTIKAIAVKVGMENSPVATFEYIIVVFDGGDGSLDNPYQVAIPEQLDNVRECLDKHFIQKADIDLSSYHTDGGWIPIGVSGSSFTGTFNGNGKTISNLTINRSTTDYVGLFGVTGATAQIQNMKLENTNVTGKQYTGALVGRNEGTITDSYATGAVTGAGTYVGGLVGFNTKAISGSYTTGTVTPFSPARPPVRC
;
A
#
# COMPACT_ATOMS: atom_id res chain seq x y z
N GLU A 1 -5.70 -10.14 10.35
CA GLU A 1 -5.48 -10.65 11.71
C GLU A 1 -6.56 -10.08 12.62
N ASN A 2 -7.19 -10.88 13.48
CA ASN A 2 -8.26 -10.44 14.38
C ASN A 2 -7.84 -10.52 15.85
N TRP A 3 -7.90 -9.39 16.56
CA TRP A 3 -7.70 -9.29 18.01
C TRP A 3 -9.00 -8.91 18.76
N GLY A 4 -10.09 -8.65 18.04
CA GLY A 4 -11.38 -8.21 18.57
C GLY A 4 -12.50 -9.22 18.33
N THR A 5 -13.72 -8.73 18.14
CA THR A 5 -14.90 -9.57 17.90
C THR A 5 -15.40 -9.43 16.46
N ILE A 6 -15.51 -10.55 15.76
CA ILE A 6 -16.23 -10.69 14.49
C ILE A 6 -17.51 -11.46 14.78
N THR A 7 -18.68 -10.86 14.51
CA THR A 7 -19.95 -11.54 14.72
C THR A 7 -20.98 -11.21 13.65
N LYS A 8 -21.87 -12.16 13.36
CA LYS A 8 -22.93 -12.01 12.33
C LYS A 8 -22.36 -11.48 11.00
N SER A 9 -21.23 -12.04 10.58
CA SER A 9 -20.44 -11.57 9.45
C SER A 9 -20.17 -12.69 8.47
N TYR A 10 -19.92 -12.35 7.20
CA TYR A 10 -19.55 -13.34 6.21
C TYR A 10 -18.62 -12.80 5.13
N ALA A 11 -17.95 -13.72 4.42
CA ALA A 11 -17.09 -13.43 3.29
C ALA A 11 -17.30 -14.45 2.14
N THR A 12 -17.33 -13.97 0.89
CA THR A 12 -17.61 -14.79 -0.30
C THR A 12 -16.52 -14.72 -1.36
N GLY A 13 -15.59 -13.77 -1.29
CA GLY A 13 -14.51 -13.61 -2.26
C GLY A 13 -13.37 -14.63 -2.06
N ASP A 14 -12.76 -15.04 -3.17
CA ASP A 14 -11.59 -15.93 -3.17
C ASP A 14 -10.34 -15.20 -2.65
N VAL A 15 -9.49 -15.94 -1.94
CA VAL A 15 -8.27 -15.43 -1.31
C VAL A 15 -7.07 -16.26 -1.75
N THR A 16 -6.06 -15.60 -2.32
CA THR A 16 -4.76 -16.19 -2.65
C THR A 16 -3.66 -15.51 -1.85
N GLY A 17 -2.68 -16.27 -1.34
CA GLY A 17 -1.60 -15.68 -0.54
C GLY A 17 -0.46 -16.66 -0.23
N SER A 18 0.54 -16.19 0.52
CA SER A 18 1.71 -17.00 0.87
C SER A 18 1.50 -17.87 2.11
N GLY A 19 0.98 -17.34 3.22
CA GLY A 19 0.66 -18.08 4.44
C GLY A 19 -0.35 -17.32 5.31
N GLY A 20 -1.08 -18.03 6.19
CA GLY A 20 -2.19 -17.43 6.94
C GLY A 20 -3.35 -17.03 6.01
N VAL A 21 -3.68 -17.88 5.04
CA VAL A 21 -4.70 -17.61 4.01
C VAL A 21 -6.02 -18.21 4.45
N ALA A 22 -7.09 -17.40 4.47
CA ALA A 22 -8.42 -17.90 4.77
C ALA A 22 -9.53 -16.99 4.29
N GLY A 23 -10.74 -17.57 4.16
CA GLY A 23 -11.90 -16.85 3.64
C GLY A 23 -12.41 -15.72 4.54
N LEU A 24 -12.25 -15.79 5.87
CA LEU A 24 -12.71 -14.73 6.79
C LEU A 24 -11.56 -14.02 7.52
N ALA A 25 -10.63 -14.75 8.11
CA ALA A 25 -9.51 -14.15 8.82
C ALA A 25 -8.24 -14.99 8.72
N GLY A 26 -7.15 -14.42 8.20
CA GLY A 26 -5.87 -15.13 8.09
C GLY A 26 -5.30 -15.61 9.42
N SER A 27 -5.46 -14.82 10.48
CA SER A 27 -5.15 -15.21 11.86
C SER A 27 -6.17 -14.62 12.84
N ASN A 28 -6.48 -15.36 13.90
CA ASN A 28 -7.44 -15.00 14.94
C ASN A 28 -6.88 -15.25 16.36
N SER A 29 -6.81 -14.19 17.15
CA SER A 29 -6.57 -14.22 18.60
C SER A 29 -7.78 -13.71 19.40
N GLY A 30 -8.80 -13.18 18.72
CA GLY A 30 -10.07 -12.70 19.29
C GLY A 30 -11.23 -13.71 19.17
N THR A 31 -12.46 -13.20 19.11
CA THR A 31 -13.68 -14.03 19.02
C THR A 31 -14.33 -13.91 17.65
N ILE A 32 -14.68 -15.05 17.04
CA ILE A 32 -15.50 -15.14 15.84
C ILE A 32 -16.76 -15.93 16.17
N THR A 33 -17.95 -15.37 15.93
CA THR A 33 -19.21 -16.05 16.29
C THR A 33 -20.36 -15.74 15.34
N ASN A 34 -21.16 -16.76 14.98
CA ASN A 34 -22.26 -16.61 14.03
C ASN A 34 -21.77 -16.05 12.68
N SER A 35 -20.78 -16.68 12.06
CA SER A 35 -20.11 -16.10 10.88
C SER A 35 -19.68 -17.16 9.88
N TYR A 36 -19.51 -16.83 8.61
CA TYR A 36 -19.19 -17.83 7.59
C TYR A 36 -18.31 -17.35 6.44
N ALA A 37 -17.65 -18.29 5.77
CA ALA A 37 -16.83 -18.03 4.59
C ALA A 37 -17.18 -18.98 3.44
N ARG A 38 -17.20 -18.47 2.21
CA ARG A 38 -17.54 -19.27 1.02
C ARG A 38 -16.53 -19.22 -0.12
N GLY A 39 -15.71 -18.18 -0.19
CA GLY A 39 -14.66 -18.06 -1.21
C GLY A 39 -13.52 -19.06 -0.98
N ALA A 40 -12.87 -19.45 -2.06
CA ALA A 40 -11.73 -20.36 -2.03
C ALA A 40 -10.53 -19.74 -1.29
N ALA A 41 -9.77 -20.56 -0.57
CA ALA A 41 -8.54 -20.18 0.13
C ALA A 41 -7.36 -20.96 -0.44
N THR A 42 -6.51 -20.28 -1.22
CA THR A 42 -5.34 -20.90 -1.87
C THR A 42 -4.03 -20.28 -1.36
N GLY A 43 -3.21 -21.07 -0.68
CA GLY A 43 -1.92 -20.65 -0.13
C GLY A 43 -0.73 -21.36 -0.76
N THR A 44 0.45 -20.74 -0.75
CA THR A 44 1.72 -21.35 -1.20
C THR A 44 2.59 -21.90 -0.08
N GLN A 45 2.22 -21.67 1.19
CA GLN A 45 2.92 -22.16 2.39
C GLN A 45 1.90 -22.78 3.37
N ASP A 46 1.98 -22.44 4.66
CA ASP A 46 1.24 -23.09 5.75
C ASP A 46 0.13 -22.21 6.35
N HIS A 47 -0.73 -22.81 7.18
CA HIS A 47 -1.88 -22.17 7.86
C HIS A 47 -2.95 -21.66 6.88
N ILE A 48 -3.58 -22.60 6.17
CA ILE A 48 -4.62 -22.31 5.20
C ILE A 48 -5.93 -22.89 5.72
N GLY A 49 -6.95 -22.05 5.86
CA GLY A 49 -8.24 -22.47 6.40
C GLY A 49 -9.42 -21.94 5.60
N GLY A 50 -10.49 -22.72 5.49
CA GLY A 50 -11.71 -22.25 4.81
C GLY A 50 -12.32 -21.00 5.48
N LEU A 51 -12.29 -20.92 6.82
CA LEU A 51 -12.74 -19.76 7.60
C LEU A 51 -11.56 -18.99 8.19
N VAL A 52 -10.64 -19.67 8.88
CA VAL A 52 -9.50 -19.05 9.57
C VAL A 52 -8.20 -19.80 9.29
N GLY A 53 -7.13 -19.10 8.94
CA GLY A 53 -5.83 -19.73 8.66
C GLY A 53 -5.19 -20.25 9.94
N TYR A 54 -4.88 -19.32 10.85
CA TYR A 54 -4.30 -19.63 12.15
C TYR A 54 -5.14 -19.08 13.33
N ASN A 55 -5.76 -19.95 14.12
CA ASN A 55 -6.48 -19.54 15.33
C ASN A 55 -5.56 -19.60 16.56
N HIS A 56 -4.83 -18.52 16.84
CA HIS A 56 -3.84 -18.41 17.92
C HIS A 56 -4.49 -18.02 19.26
N GLY A 57 -5.09 -19.00 19.94
CA GLY A 57 -5.71 -18.79 21.26
C GLY A 57 -7.06 -18.07 21.24
N GLY A 58 -7.58 -17.72 20.05
CA GLY A 58 -8.92 -17.16 19.87
C GLY A 58 -10.04 -18.21 19.91
N THR A 59 -11.28 -17.72 19.98
CA THR A 59 -12.49 -18.56 20.03
C THR A 59 -13.31 -18.44 18.74
N ILE A 60 -13.72 -19.59 18.20
CA ILE A 60 -14.61 -19.66 17.03
C ILE A 60 -15.85 -20.49 17.41
N SER A 61 -17.04 -19.94 17.22
CA SER A 61 -18.30 -20.65 17.49
C SER A 61 -19.41 -20.34 16.50
N TYR A 62 -20.32 -21.29 16.27
CA TYR A 62 -21.47 -21.10 15.37
C TYR A 62 -21.06 -20.58 13.99
N ALA A 63 -20.00 -21.15 13.42
CA ALA A 63 -19.40 -20.67 12.20
C ALA A 63 -19.26 -21.77 11.15
N TYR A 64 -19.16 -21.40 9.87
CA TYR A 64 -18.93 -22.40 8.85
C TYR A 64 -18.13 -21.95 7.63
N ALA A 65 -17.56 -22.91 6.90
CA ALA A 65 -16.85 -22.68 5.64
C ALA A 65 -17.30 -23.63 4.52
N THR A 66 -17.33 -23.14 3.28
CA THR A 66 -17.63 -23.95 2.08
C THR A 66 -16.64 -23.76 0.92
N GLY A 67 -15.68 -22.84 1.06
CA GLY A 67 -14.72 -22.57 -0.02
C GLY A 67 -13.69 -23.69 -0.19
N ALA A 68 -13.27 -23.94 -1.43
CA ALA A 68 -12.16 -24.84 -1.72
C ALA A 68 -10.90 -24.41 -0.96
N VAL A 69 -10.18 -25.36 -0.36
CA VAL A 69 -8.94 -25.07 0.38
C VAL A 69 -7.78 -25.81 -0.29
N ALA A 70 -6.75 -25.07 -0.68
CA ALA A 70 -5.60 -25.62 -1.39
C ALA A 70 -4.27 -25.01 -0.93
N GLY A 71 -3.27 -25.85 -0.69
CA GLY A 71 -1.89 -25.43 -0.51
C GLY A 71 -0.98 -26.56 -0.06
N PRO A 72 0.36 -26.38 -0.13
CA PRO A 72 1.32 -27.46 0.08
C PRO A 72 1.70 -27.69 1.56
N GLY A 73 1.22 -26.84 2.48
CA GLY A 73 1.51 -26.93 3.91
C GLY A 73 0.86 -28.11 4.62
N ILE A 74 1.21 -28.29 5.90
CA ILE A 74 0.67 -29.36 6.75
C ILE A 74 -0.53 -28.90 7.62
N HIS A 75 -0.71 -27.60 7.78
CA HIS A 75 -1.82 -26.95 8.48
C HIS A 75 -2.82 -26.40 7.44
N VAL A 76 -3.44 -27.32 6.69
CA VAL A 76 -4.46 -27.02 5.67
C VAL A 76 -5.78 -27.68 6.08
N GLY A 77 -6.80 -26.87 6.36
CA GLY A 77 -8.05 -27.36 6.94
C GLY A 77 -9.30 -26.75 6.34
N GLY A 78 -10.35 -27.57 6.19
CA GLY A 78 -11.61 -27.14 5.58
C GLY A 78 -12.33 -26.03 6.36
N LEU A 79 -12.14 -25.94 7.70
CA LEU A 79 -12.61 -24.82 8.52
C LEU A 79 -11.44 -23.96 9.02
N VAL A 80 -10.46 -24.58 9.66
CA VAL A 80 -9.30 -23.90 10.26
C VAL A 80 -8.01 -24.64 9.91
N GLY A 81 -6.98 -23.91 9.50
CA GLY A 81 -5.66 -24.47 9.19
C GLY A 81 -4.92 -24.99 10.43
N GLU A 82 -4.82 -24.18 11.49
CA GLU A 82 -4.32 -24.59 12.81
C GLU A 82 -5.22 -24.06 13.95
N LYS A 83 -5.50 -24.92 14.95
CA LYS A 83 -6.57 -24.71 15.91
C LYS A 83 -6.17 -23.95 17.18
N GLY A 84 -7.09 -23.09 17.60
CA GLY A 84 -7.35 -22.72 18.99
C GLY A 84 -8.66 -23.38 19.45
N THR A 85 -9.53 -22.65 20.15
CA THR A 85 -10.84 -23.18 20.55
C THR A 85 -11.87 -23.02 19.43
N VAL A 86 -12.40 -24.14 18.92
CA VAL A 86 -13.44 -24.15 17.87
C VAL A 86 -14.60 -25.05 18.31
N THR A 87 -15.82 -24.52 18.36
CA THR A 87 -17.02 -25.25 18.84
C THR A 87 -18.22 -25.01 17.93
N LYS A 88 -19.14 -25.98 17.81
CA LYS A 88 -20.43 -25.82 17.10
C LYS A 88 -20.30 -25.21 15.69
N SER A 89 -19.21 -25.58 15.02
CA SER A 89 -18.78 -25.00 13.75
C SER A 89 -18.39 -26.11 12.78
N TYR A 90 -18.65 -25.89 11.49
CA TYR A 90 -18.63 -26.95 10.48
C TYR A 90 -17.98 -26.48 9.19
N TRP A 91 -17.48 -27.40 8.38
CA TRP A 91 -17.13 -27.11 7.00
C TRP A 91 -17.75 -28.14 6.07
N ASP A 92 -17.92 -27.73 4.83
CA ASP A 92 -18.40 -28.60 3.77
C ASP A 92 -17.23 -29.40 3.16
N THR A 93 -17.21 -30.72 3.37
CA THR A 93 -16.11 -31.60 2.92
C THR A 93 -16.06 -31.79 1.41
N THR A 94 -17.19 -31.60 0.73
CA THR A 94 -17.30 -31.81 -0.72
C THR A 94 -16.76 -30.60 -1.47
N THR A 95 -17.18 -29.40 -1.08
CA THR A 95 -16.81 -28.14 -1.74
C THR A 95 -15.45 -27.62 -1.29
N SER A 96 -15.05 -27.88 -0.04
CA SER A 96 -13.69 -27.54 0.41
C SER A 96 -12.60 -28.41 -0.21
N GLY A 97 -12.95 -29.60 -0.71
CA GLY A 97 -12.00 -30.58 -1.23
C GLY A 97 -11.18 -31.28 -0.15
N THR A 98 -11.54 -31.13 1.13
CA THR A 98 -10.84 -31.77 2.25
C THR A 98 -11.79 -32.31 3.32
N GLU A 99 -11.53 -33.54 3.76
CA GLU A 99 -12.24 -34.17 4.88
C GLU A 99 -11.65 -33.78 6.25
N SER A 100 -10.56 -33.01 6.27
CA SER A 100 -9.81 -32.67 7.49
C SER A 100 -9.83 -31.18 7.80
N SER A 101 -9.80 -30.85 9.10
CA SER A 101 -9.64 -29.50 9.62
C SER A 101 -9.02 -29.57 11.02
N ALA A 102 -8.22 -28.59 11.40
CA ALA A 102 -7.65 -28.57 12.76
C ALA A 102 -8.73 -28.38 13.84
N GLY A 103 -9.87 -27.76 13.52
CA GLY A 103 -11.00 -27.57 14.44
C GLY A 103 -12.35 -27.61 13.75
N GLY A 104 -13.42 -27.80 14.54
CA GLY A 104 -14.79 -28.05 14.11
C GLY A 104 -15.40 -29.21 14.91
N GLU A 105 -16.73 -29.28 15.04
CA GLU A 105 -17.32 -30.24 15.98
C GLU A 105 -17.22 -31.69 15.48
N GLY A 106 -16.49 -32.54 16.23
CA GLY A 106 -16.28 -33.98 15.98
C GLY A 106 -15.13 -34.34 15.02
N VAL A 107 -14.43 -33.34 14.47
CA VAL A 107 -13.32 -33.43 13.48
C VAL A 107 -13.66 -34.17 12.16
N ALA A 108 -14.92 -34.59 11.96
CA ALA A 108 -15.45 -34.94 10.64
C ALA A 108 -16.33 -33.79 10.15
N GLY A 109 -16.00 -33.22 9.00
CA GLY A 109 -16.82 -32.19 8.36
C GLY A 109 -18.18 -32.73 7.90
N LYS A 110 -18.98 -31.90 7.26
CA LYS A 110 -20.31 -32.26 6.76
C LYS A 110 -20.32 -32.26 5.24
N THR A 111 -21.06 -33.17 4.64
CA THR A 111 -21.29 -33.14 3.19
C THR A 111 -22.15 -31.95 2.80
N THR A 112 -22.15 -31.59 1.50
CA THR A 112 -23.04 -30.55 0.98
C THR A 112 -24.52 -30.81 1.24
N ALA A 113 -24.95 -32.07 1.22
CA ALA A 113 -26.33 -32.41 1.53
C ALA A 113 -26.67 -32.11 2.99
N GLU A 114 -25.78 -32.47 3.92
CA GLU A 114 -25.97 -32.23 5.37
C GLU A 114 -25.89 -30.73 5.70
N MET A 115 -24.94 -30.00 5.11
CA MET A 115 -24.76 -28.56 5.35
C MET A 115 -25.95 -27.70 4.93
N LYS A 116 -26.90 -28.26 4.17
CA LYS A 116 -28.14 -27.59 3.76
C LYS A 116 -29.37 -28.00 4.57
N GLN A 117 -29.19 -28.85 5.58
CA GLN A 117 -30.26 -29.31 6.46
C GLN A 117 -30.16 -28.64 7.83
N GLN A 118 -31.26 -28.05 8.31
CA GLN A 118 -31.30 -27.37 9.61
C GLN A 118 -30.93 -28.32 10.77
N VAL A 119 -31.27 -29.61 10.67
CA VAL A 119 -30.97 -30.63 11.69
C VAL A 119 -29.47 -30.80 11.95
N THR A 120 -28.62 -30.48 10.97
CA THR A 120 -27.16 -30.52 11.10
C THR A 120 -26.63 -29.48 12.09
N PHE A 121 -27.38 -28.39 12.28
CA PHE A 121 -27.01 -27.24 13.10
C PHE A 121 -27.90 -27.16 14.34
N ALA A 122 -28.10 -28.28 15.04
CA ALA A 122 -29.07 -28.41 16.13
C ALA A 122 -28.91 -27.35 17.24
N ASP A 123 -27.68 -26.90 17.49
CA ASP A 123 -27.35 -25.88 18.49
C ASP A 123 -27.50 -24.42 18.00
N TRP A 124 -27.77 -24.19 16.72
CA TRP A 124 -27.82 -22.85 16.14
C TRP A 124 -29.21 -22.22 16.30
N ASP A 125 -29.24 -20.90 16.50
CA ASP A 125 -30.50 -20.16 16.60
C ASP A 125 -31.07 -19.80 15.22
N PHE A 126 -31.96 -20.67 14.71
CA PHE A 126 -32.76 -20.40 13.51
C PHE A 126 -34.02 -19.56 13.76
N THR A 127 -34.34 -19.23 15.01
CA THR A 127 -35.46 -18.34 15.32
C THR A 127 -35.05 -16.89 15.07
N SER A 128 -33.85 -16.48 15.50
CA SER A 128 -33.41 -15.08 15.43
C SER A 128 -32.19 -14.82 14.53
N ILE A 129 -31.24 -15.75 14.39
CA ILE A 129 -29.95 -15.45 13.73
C ILE A 129 -29.89 -16.03 12.32
N TRP A 130 -30.18 -17.32 12.19
CA TRP A 130 -29.96 -18.07 10.95
C TRP A 130 -31.26 -18.38 10.22
N LYS A 131 -31.16 -18.59 8.91
CA LYS A 131 -32.23 -19.12 8.06
C LYS A 131 -31.64 -20.01 6.96
N ILE A 132 -32.39 -21.01 6.51
CA ILE A 132 -32.08 -21.79 5.30
C ILE A 132 -33.22 -21.59 4.31
N GLU A 133 -32.90 -21.22 3.08
CA GLU A 133 -33.82 -21.13 1.94
C GLU A 133 -33.09 -21.65 0.70
N SER A 134 -33.68 -22.56 -0.08
CA SER A 134 -33.01 -23.16 -1.24
C SER A 134 -32.58 -22.16 -2.32
N SER A 135 -33.25 -21.01 -2.39
CA SER A 135 -32.97 -19.94 -3.36
C SER A 135 -31.96 -18.90 -2.87
N LYS A 136 -31.49 -18.98 -1.62
CA LYS A 136 -30.52 -18.03 -1.05
C LYS A 136 -29.30 -18.74 -0.53
N ASN A 137 -28.15 -18.08 -0.67
CA ASN A 137 -26.86 -18.62 -0.24
C ASN A 137 -26.63 -20.07 -0.71
N ASP A 138 -27.09 -20.41 -1.91
CA ASP A 138 -27.07 -21.76 -2.48
C ASP A 138 -27.69 -22.86 -1.61
N GLY A 139 -28.64 -22.51 -0.75
CA GLY A 139 -29.30 -23.41 0.18
C GLY A 139 -28.54 -23.65 1.49
N TYR A 140 -27.39 -23.00 1.71
CA TYR A 140 -26.70 -23.00 3.00
C TYR A 140 -27.36 -22.04 4.00
N PRO A 141 -27.13 -22.21 5.32
CA PRO A 141 -27.54 -21.23 6.32
C PRO A 141 -27.05 -19.83 5.97
N PHE A 142 -27.88 -18.81 6.17
CA PHE A 142 -27.49 -17.41 6.05
C PHE A 142 -28.04 -16.57 7.20
N LEU A 143 -27.44 -15.42 7.42
CA LEU A 143 -27.82 -14.52 8.51
C LEU A 143 -29.09 -13.75 8.14
N LYS A 144 -30.10 -13.76 9.02
CA LYS A 144 -31.38 -13.06 8.79
C LYS A 144 -31.21 -11.55 8.64
N ASP A 145 -30.40 -10.96 9.50
CA ASP A 145 -30.17 -9.51 9.57
C ASP A 145 -29.09 -9.02 8.58
N ASN A 146 -28.34 -9.95 7.97
CA ASN A 146 -27.29 -9.67 6.99
C ASN A 146 -27.24 -10.78 5.93
N PRO A 147 -28.30 -10.93 5.11
CA PRO A 147 -28.37 -12.00 4.11
C PRO A 147 -27.42 -11.71 2.93
N PRO A 148 -26.99 -12.74 2.17
CA PRO A 148 -26.23 -12.52 0.95
C PRO A 148 -26.93 -11.56 -0.01
N HIS A 149 -26.15 -10.65 -0.59
CA HIS A 149 -26.63 -9.65 -1.53
C HIS A 149 -26.02 -9.89 -2.93
N PRO A 150 -26.45 -10.93 -3.67
CA PRO A 150 -25.88 -11.28 -4.97
C PRO A 150 -26.02 -10.16 -6.01
N ASP A 151 -27.05 -9.32 -5.87
CA ASP A 151 -27.22 -8.14 -6.72
C ASP A 151 -26.20 -7.03 -6.39
N LEU A 152 -25.85 -6.85 -5.11
CA LEU A 152 -24.78 -5.93 -4.69
C LEU A 152 -23.41 -6.43 -5.15
N ASP A 153 -23.16 -7.74 -5.01
CA ASP A 153 -21.91 -8.36 -5.47
C ASP A 153 -21.74 -8.21 -6.99
N ALA A 154 -22.82 -8.42 -7.76
CA ALA A 154 -22.84 -8.16 -9.20
C ALA A 154 -22.55 -6.69 -9.54
N VAL A 155 -23.14 -5.74 -8.79
CA VAL A 155 -22.88 -4.31 -8.94
C VAL A 155 -21.40 -3.99 -8.71
N TYR A 156 -20.77 -4.54 -7.68
CA TYR A 156 -19.36 -4.29 -7.41
C TYR A 156 -18.43 -4.94 -8.43
N ALA A 157 -18.70 -6.20 -8.81
CA ALA A 157 -17.91 -6.90 -9.82
C ALA A 157 -17.94 -6.15 -11.18
N ASP A 158 -19.12 -5.75 -11.63
CA ASP A 158 -19.27 -5.01 -12.89
C ASP A 158 -18.71 -3.58 -12.80
N ARG A 159 -18.82 -2.90 -11.64
CA ARG A 159 -18.18 -1.60 -11.41
C ARG A 159 -16.65 -1.69 -11.49
N ASP A 160 -16.07 -2.74 -10.93
CA ASP A 160 -14.60 -2.91 -10.87
C ASP A 160 -14.04 -3.38 -12.21
N ALA A 161 -14.79 -4.20 -12.95
CA ALA A 161 -14.46 -4.59 -14.32
C ALA A 161 -14.58 -3.43 -15.34
N LEU A 162 -15.32 -2.37 -15.01
CA LEU A 162 -15.42 -1.17 -15.84
C LEU A 162 -14.17 -0.30 -15.68
N THR A 163 -13.25 -0.44 -16.64
CA THR A 163 -11.95 0.23 -16.67
C THR A 163 -11.87 1.27 -17.79
N TRP A 164 -10.74 1.98 -17.87
CA TRP A 164 -10.45 2.90 -18.98
C TRP A 164 -10.57 2.19 -20.33
N ASP A 165 -10.09 0.95 -20.44
CA ASP A 165 -10.16 0.16 -21.68
C ASP A 165 -11.60 -0.11 -22.12
N SER A 166 -12.56 -0.16 -21.20
CA SER A 166 -13.98 -0.31 -21.53
C SER A 166 -14.56 0.90 -22.26
N ILE A 167 -14.00 2.10 -22.04
CA ILE A 167 -14.57 3.36 -22.54
C ILE A 167 -13.65 4.15 -23.49
N LYS A 168 -12.37 3.80 -23.60
CA LYS A 168 -11.36 4.66 -24.25
C LYS A 168 -11.58 4.93 -25.74
N GLY A 169 -12.30 4.06 -26.45
CA GLY A 169 -12.38 4.12 -27.91
C GLY A 169 -10.98 4.12 -28.54
N GLY A 170 -10.70 5.13 -29.37
CA GLY A 170 -9.39 5.34 -30.01
C GLY A 170 -8.39 6.16 -29.20
N ASN A 171 -8.63 6.44 -27.92
CA ASN A 171 -7.78 7.30 -27.10
C ASN A 171 -6.74 6.48 -26.31
N SER A 172 -5.55 7.04 -26.13
CA SER A 172 -4.48 6.38 -25.39
C SER A 172 -4.60 6.59 -23.88
N THR A 173 -4.96 7.81 -23.43
CA THR A 173 -5.05 8.18 -22.01
C THR A 173 -6.32 8.99 -21.72
N PRO A 174 -6.83 8.98 -20.47
CA PRO A 174 -8.01 9.75 -20.08
C PRO A 174 -7.77 11.27 -20.11
N ASP A 175 -6.52 11.71 -19.98
CA ASP A 175 -6.14 13.14 -19.98
C ASP A 175 -5.88 13.70 -21.38
N ASN A 176 -6.06 12.90 -22.43
CA ASN A 176 -5.80 13.30 -23.82
C ASN A 176 -6.90 12.74 -24.74
N ILE A 177 -8.15 13.18 -24.51
CA ILE A 177 -9.28 12.73 -25.34
C ILE A 177 -9.28 13.53 -26.65
N ILE A 178 -8.85 12.88 -27.74
CA ILE A 178 -8.77 13.42 -29.11
C ILE A 178 -9.67 12.67 -30.11
N ASN A 179 -10.15 11.49 -29.74
CA ASN A 179 -11.11 10.66 -30.48
C ASN A 179 -12.41 10.51 -29.68
N ASN A 180 -13.46 9.97 -30.31
CA ASN A 180 -14.66 9.55 -29.59
C ASN A 180 -14.33 8.41 -28.59
N LEU A 181 -15.12 8.32 -27.52
CA LEU A 181 -15.10 7.18 -26.61
C LEU A 181 -15.69 5.95 -27.31
N THR A 182 -15.67 4.80 -26.63
CA THR A 182 -16.34 3.58 -27.12
C THR A 182 -17.78 3.89 -27.53
N ASN A 183 -18.17 3.48 -28.73
CA ASN A 183 -19.50 3.72 -29.29
C ASN A 183 -20.22 2.39 -29.59
N PRO A 184 -21.34 2.08 -28.90
CA PRO A 184 -21.90 2.82 -27.77
C PRO A 184 -21.12 2.60 -26.48
N LEU A 185 -21.34 3.44 -25.46
CA LEU A 185 -20.83 3.16 -24.12
C LEU A 185 -21.51 1.89 -23.54
N PRO A 186 -20.82 1.10 -22.67
CA PRO A 186 -21.40 -0.11 -22.11
C PRO A 186 -22.70 0.15 -21.34
N THR A 187 -23.79 -0.54 -21.69
CA THR A 187 -25.10 -0.38 -21.04
C THR A 187 -25.46 -1.51 -20.08
N ALA A 188 -24.65 -2.56 -20.02
CA ALA A 188 -24.83 -3.68 -19.12
C ALA A 188 -23.47 -4.26 -18.73
N GLY A 189 -23.38 -4.76 -17.49
CA GLY A 189 -22.24 -5.55 -17.03
C GLY A 189 -22.45 -7.04 -17.27
N THR A 190 -21.38 -7.82 -17.17
CA THR A 190 -21.41 -9.27 -17.45
C THR A 190 -22.15 -10.05 -16.37
N ASN A 191 -22.36 -9.46 -15.18
CA ASN A 191 -23.10 -10.05 -14.07
C ASN A 191 -24.59 -9.65 -14.05
N GLY A 192 -25.12 -9.17 -15.18
CA GLY A 192 -26.54 -8.83 -15.36
C GLY A 192 -26.96 -7.53 -14.68
N THR A 193 -26.01 -6.63 -14.42
CA THR A 193 -26.30 -5.25 -13.99
C THR A 193 -26.67 -4.39 -15.21
N SER A 194 -27.42 -3.33 -14.97
CA SER A 194 -27.62 -2.24 -15.94
C SER A 194 -26.64 -1.12 -15.64
N ILE A 195 -26.08 -0.52 -16.70
CA ILE A 195 -25.15 0.62 -16.60
C ILE A 195 -25.81 1.82 -17.28
N SER A 196 -25.90 2.92 -16.54
CA SER A 196 -26.36 4.21 -17.06
C SER A 196 -25.26 5.26 -16.90
N TRP A 197 -25.20 6.21 -17.82
CA TRP A 197 -24.09 7.17 -17.91
C TRP A 197 -24.57 8.61 -17.80
N SER A 198 -23.81 9.42 -17.07
CA SER A 198 -23.95 10.87 -17.00
C SER A 198 -22.59 11.53 -17.16
N ALA A 199 -22.57 12.73 -17.74
CA ALA A 199 -21.36 13.53 -17.91
C ALA A 199 -21.55 14.89 -17.23
N ASP A 200 -20.51 15.37 -16.56
CA ASP A 200 -20.51 16.70 -15.96
C ASP A 200 -19.20 17.43 -16.31
N PRO A 201 -19.23 18.51 -17.12
CA PRO A 201 -20.41 19.10 -17.75
C PRO A 201 -21.03 18.24 -18.88
N VAL A 202 -22.35 18.28 -19.04
CA VAL A 202 -23.10 17.44 -20.01
C VAL A 202 -22.81 17.75 -21.49
N ALA A 203 -22.25 18.92 -21.80
CA ALA A 203 -22.13 19.42 -23.17
C ALA A 203 -21.08 18.67 -24.02
N TRP A 204 -20.17 17.94 -23.39
CA TRP A 204 -18.94 17.51 -24.04
C TRP A 204 -18.94 16.04 -24.47
N ILE A 205 -19.75 15.20 -23.83
CA ILE A 205 -19.84 13.77 -24.11
C ILE A 205 -21.30 13.37 -24.26
N ASN A 206 -21.66 12.84 -25.42
CA ASN A 206 -22.93 12.15 -25.60
C ASN A 206 -22.85 10.79 -24.91
N THR A 207 -23.50 10.64 -23.76
CA THR A 207 -23.42 9.42 -22.94
C THR A 207 -24.13 8.20 -23.52
N THR A 208 -24.85 8.35 -24.64
CA THR A 208 -25.48 7.24 -25.36
C THR A 208 -24.53 6.69 -26.44
N THR A 209 -23.86 7.57 -27.18
CA THR A 209 -23.03 7.20 -28.33
C THR A 209 -21.52 7.23 -28.04
N GLY A 210 -21.09 7.81 -26.92
CA GLY A 210 -19.67 8.06 -26.65
C GLY A 210 -19.05 9.16 -27.52
N GLU A 211 -19.86 9.89 -28.30
CA GLU A 211 -19.39 10.98 -29.15
C GLU A 211 -18.89 12.15 -28.31
N VAL A 212 -17.73 12.69 -28.68
CA VAL A 212 -17.05 13.78 -27.97
C VAL A 212 -17.17 15.07 -28.78
N THR A 213 -17.75 16.10 -28.18
CA THR A 213 -17.79 17.45 -28.75
C THR A 213 -16.47 18.16 -28.47
N ARG A 214 -15.85 18.78 -29.49
CA ARG A 214 -14.54 19.43 -29.34
C ARG A 214 -14.68 20.86 -28.82
N PRO A 215 -13.95 21.25 -27.76
CA PRO A 215 -13.91 22.64 -27.32
C PRO A 215 -13.21 23.52 -28.34
N THR A 216 -13.58 24.80 -28.33
CA THR A 216 -13.01 25.87 -29.17
C THR A 216 -12.31 26.95 -28.33
N SER A 217 -12.25 26.75 -27.01
CA SER A 217 -11.48 27.57 -26.08
C SER A 217 -11.20 26.76 -24.82
N GLY A 218 -9.93 26.43 -24.62
CA GLY A 218 -9.45 25.72 -23.43
C GLY A 218 -9.80 24.24 -23.43
N HIS A 219 -8.91 23.44 -22.83
CA HIS A 219 -9.21 22.04 -22.54
C HIS A 219 -10.37 21.95 -21.55
N GLN A 220 -11.17 20.89 -21.65
CA GLN A 220 -12.36 20.72 -20.82
C GLN A 220 -12.25 19.45 -19.99
N THR A 221 -12.34 19.59 -18.68
CA THR A 221 -12.42 18.45 -17.78
C THR A 221 -13.88 18.02 -17.64
N VAL A 222 -14.12 16.73 -17.86
CA VAL A 222 -15.45 16.11 -17.75
C VAL A 222 -15.36 14.92 -16.81
N VAL A 223 -16.27 14.87 -15.84
CA VAL A 223 -16.46 13.69 -14.99
C VAL A 223 -17.55 12.84 -15.61
N LEU A 224 -17.14 11.77 -16.29
CA LEU A 224 -18.04 10.76 -16.81
C LEU A 224 -18.35 9.74 -15.70
N THR A 225 -19.61 9.65 -15.29
CA THR A 225 -20.07 8.79 -14.19
C THR A 225 -20.94 7.66 -14.73
N ALA A 226 -20.49 6.42 -14.53
CA ALA A 226 -21.31 5.24 -14.67
C ALA A 226 -22.05 4.96 -13.36
N THR A 227 -23.36 4.73 -13.45
CA THR A 227 -24.19 4.18 -12.38
C THR A 227 -24.54 2.74 -12.76
N ILE A 228 -24.01 1.79 -12.00
CA ILE A 228 -24.21 0.36 -12.15
C ILE A 228 -25.30 -0.05 -11.16
N SER A 229 -26.35 -0.71 -11.62
CA SER A 229 -27.49 -1.07 -10.77
C SER A 229 -28.00 -2.48 -11.03
N LYS A 230 -28.45 -3.14 -9.97
CA LYS A 230 -29.19 -4.41 -10.03
C LYS A 230 -30.11 -4.53 -8.83
N GLY A 231 -31.39 -4.83 -9.08
CA GLY A 231 -32.41 -4.81 -8.03
C GLY A 231 -32.49 -3.43 -7.36
N ILE A 232 -32.34 -3.41 -6.02
CA ILE A 232 -32.33 -2.19 -5.21
C ILE A 232 -30.93 -1.59 -5.01
N PHE A 233 -29.88 -2.29 -5.46
CA PHE A 233 -28.50 -1.88 -5.22
C PHE A 233 -27.96 -1.07 -6.40
N SER A 234 -27.12 -0.09 -6.08
CA SER A 234 -26.41 0.71 -7.06
C SER A 234 -25.01 1.06 -6.59
N GLY A 235 -24.11 1.27 -7.55
CA GLY A 235 -22.73 1.71 -7.34
C GLY A 235 -22.33 2.67 -8.44
N ILE A 236 -21.36 3.53 -8.16
CA ILE A 236 -20.86 4.51 -9.12
C ILE A 236 -19.39 4.28 -9.44
N LYS A 237 -19.02 4.52 -10.70
CA LYS A 237 -17.63 4.62 -11.16
C LYS A 237 -17.47 5.95 -11.89
N LYS A 238 -16.43 6.70 -11.54
CA LYS A 238 -16.12 7.99 -12.16
C LYS A 238 -14.85 7.90 -12.99
N PHE A 239 -14.89 8.52 -14.15
CA PHE A 239 -13.74 8.75 -15.03
C PHE A 239 -13.59 10.25 -15.17
N VAL A 240 -12.44 10.78 -14.75
CA VAL A 240 -12.07 12.17 -15.00
C VAL A 240 -11.36 12.19 -16.34
N LEU A 241 -11.95 12.90 -17.31
CA LEU A 241 -11.48 12.95 -18.68
C LEU A 241 -11.11 14.38 -19.02
N THR A 242 -10.03 14.57 -19.78
CA THR A 242 -9.65 15.87 -20.32
C THR A 242 -9.80 15.87 -21.83
N ILE A 243 -10.81 16.60 -22.30
CA ILE A 243 -11.09 16.78 -23.72
C ILE A 243 -10.25 17.93 -24.24
N ILE A 244 -9.43 17.61 -25.24
CA ILE A 244 -8.45 18.53 -25.77
C ILE A 244 -9.12 19.47 -26.78
N ASP A 245 -8.80 20.75 -26.62
CA ASP A 245 -9.04 21.78 -27.63
C ASP A 245 -7.99 21.62 -28.74
N PRO A 246 -8.38 21.23 -29.96
CA PRO A 246 -7.42 21.00 -31.03
C PRO A 246 -6.74 22.28 -31.52
N SER A 247 -7.19 23.47 -31.10
CA SER A 247 -6.56 24.75 -31.44
C SER A 247 -5.43 25.16 -30.48
N ILE A 248 -5.28 24.45 -29.36
CA ILE A 248 -4.22 24.67 -28.36
C ILE A 248 -3.11 23.65 -28.58
N VAL A 249 -1.85 24.12 -28.58
CA VAL A 249 -0.68 23.24 -28.66
C VAL A 249 -0.62 22.35 -27.41
N ALA A 250 -0.34 21.06 -27.60
CA ALA A 250 -0.24 20.12 -26.49
C ALA A 250 0.94 20.49 -25.57
N THR A 251 0.68 20.44 -24.26
CA THR A 251 1.66 20.67 -23.19
C THR A 251 2.89 19.78 -23.37
N PRO A 252 4.12 20.32 -23.22
CA PRO A 252 5.33 19.52 -23.23
C PRO A 252 5.31 18.40 -22.19
N SER A 253 5.94 17.28 -22.52
CA SER A 253 6.24 16.17 -21.61
C SER A 253 7.76 15.96 -21.50
N ALA A 254 8.20 15.47 -20.35
CA ALA A 254 9.60 15.11 -20.11
C ALA A 254 9.81 13.59 -20.22
N SER A 255 11.00 13.17 -20.67
CA SER A 255 11.37 11.75 -20.79
C SER A 255 11.48 11.02 -19.46
N LEU A 256 11.79 11.75 -18.39
CA LEU A 256 11.76 11.27 -17.02
C LEU A 256 10.76 12.10 -16.23
N ALA A 257 9.93 11.42 -15.44
CA ALA A 257 9.01 12.08 -14.52
C ALA A 257 9.78 12.97 -13.53
N SER A 258 9.12 14.00 -13.00
CA SER A 258 9.65 14.74 -11.86
C SER A 258 9.94 13.78 -10.70
N GLY A 259 10.97 14.07 -9.92
CA GLY A 259 11.31 13.26 -8.76
C GLY A 259 12.75 13.39 -8.32
N THR A 260 13.10 12.52 -7.38
CA THR A 260 14.41 12.47 -6.77
C THR A 260 15.28 11.40 -7.43
N TYR A 261 16.52 11.77 -7.75
CA TYR A 261 17.48 10.93 -8.46
C TYR A 261 18.84 10.99 -7.77
N GLY A 262 19.53 9.86 -7.65
CA GLY A 262 20.82 9.78 -6.96
C GLY A 262 22.05 10.14 -7.82
N GLU A 263 21.84 10.64 -9.04
CA GLU A 263 22.89 10.98 -9.99
C GLU A 263 22.36 12.00 -11.02
N THR A 264 23.27 12.64 -11.76
CA THR A 264 22.94 13.53 -12.87
C THR A 264 22.01 12.85 -13.88
N LYS A 265 20.96 13.56 -14.32
CA LYS A 265 20.02 13.08 -15.34
C LYS A 265 20.06 13.91 -16.59
N LYS A 266 19.79 13.27 -17.74
CA LYS A 266 19.59 13.94 -19.02
C LYS A 266 18.12 13.85 -19.39
N ILE A 267 17.47 15.00 -19.47
CA ILE A 267 16.04 15.13 -19.73
C ILE A 267 15.84 15.54 -21.18
N THR A 268 14.96 14.83 -21.87
CA THR A 268 14.46 15.25 -23.18
C THR A 268 13.01 15.70 -23.06
N LEU A 269 12.67 16.77 -23.76
CA LEU A 269 11.32 17.29 -23.84
C LEU A 269 10.68 16.92 -25.18
N SER A 270 9.39 16.63 -25.16
CA SER A 270 8.61 16.33 -26.37
C SER A 270 7.21 16.93 -26.28
N THR A 271 6.54 17.08 -27.42
CA THR A 271 5.11 17.43 -27.49
C THR A 271 4.50 16.61 -28.63
N VAL A 272 3.24 16.22 -28.45
CA VAL A 272 2.50 15.46 -29.48
C VAL A 272 2.00 16.34 -30.62
N THR A 273 2.03 17.67 -30.47
CA THR A 273 1.73 18.59 -31.58
C THR A 273 2.90 18.62 -32.54
N GLU A 274 2.75 17.94 -33.68
CA GLU A 274 3.76 17.91 -34.74
C GLU A 274 4.19 19.33 -35.15
N GLU A 275 5.49 19.52 -35.40
CA GLU A 275 6.11 20.79 -35.80
C GLU A 275 6.02 21.92 -34.77
N ALA A 276 5.50 21.68 -33.56
CA ALA A 276 5.56 22.66 -32.48
C ALA A 276 7.00 22.80 -31.96
N THR A 277 7.39 24.04 -31.63
CA THR A 277 8.68 24.35 -31.03
C THR A 277 8.53 24.46 -29.52
N ILE A 278 9.39 23.78 -28.76
CA ILE A 278 9.40 23.85 -27.29
C ILE A 278 10.36 24.93 -26.82
N TYR A 279 9.95 25.73 -25.84
CA TYR A 279 10.78 26.67 -25.09
C TYR A 279 10.72 26.34 -23.60
N TYR A 280 11.82 26.54 -22.87
CA TYR A 280 11.88 26.25 -21.44
C TYR A 280 12.73 27.24 -20.66
N THR A 281 12.58 27.22 -19.34
CA THR A 281 13.36 27.99 -18.36
C THR A 281 13.79 27.08 -17.21
N THR A 282 14.90 27.42 -16.57
CA THR A 282 15.45 26.72 -15.38
C THR A 282 15.62 27.65 -14.17
N ASP A 283 15.30 28.93 -14.34
CA ASP A 283 15.39 30.00 -13.35
C ASP A 283 14.04 30.27 -12.65
N ASN A 284 13.09 29.33 -12.76
CA ASN A 284 11.69 29.43 -12.32
C ASN A 284 10.82 30.49 -13.01
N SER A 285 11.35 31.26 -13.98
CA SER A 285 10.55 32.22 -14.75
C SER A 285 9.54 31.53 -15.66
N ASP A 286 8.45 32.21 -16.03
CA ASP A 286 7.44 31.67 -16.95
C ASP A 286 7.96 31.67 -18.39
N PRO A 287 8.15 30.50 -19.03
CA PRO A 287 8.71 30.42 -20.39
C PRO A 287 7.78 31.01 -21.48
N ALA A 288 6.50 31.28 -21.19
CA ALA A 288 5.59 31.92 -22.13
C ALA A 288 5.93 33.38 -22.42
N ILE A 289 6.45 34.09 -21.41
CA ILE A 289 6.72 35.53 -21.48
C ILE A 289 8.17 35.89 -21.17
N SER A 290 8.95 34.96 -20.59
CA SER A 290 10.31 35.24 -20.18
C SER A 290 11.25 35.47 -21.37
N ASN A 291 12.09 36.49 -21.25
CA ASN A 291 13.18 36.75 -22.20
C ASN A 291 14.41 35.86 -21.95
N THR A 292 14.45 35.12 -20.84
CA THR A 292 15.50 34.12 -20.52
C THR A 292 15.16 32.73 -21.04
N ARG A 293 13.99 32.53 -21.66
CA ARG A 293 13.58 31.24 -22.20
C ARG A 293 14.55 30.74 -23.27
N ILE A 294 14.79 29.45 -23.26
CA ILE A 294 15.69 28.75 -24.16
C ILE A 294 14.86 27.91 -25.12
N GLN A 295 15.13 28.00 -26.42
CA GLN A 295 14.54 27.07 -27.39
C GLN A 295 15.14 25.68 -27.16
N TYR A 296 14.30 24.66 -26.98
CA TYR A 296 14.77 23.29 -26.78
C TYR A 296 15.31 22.72 -28.09
N THR A 297 16.62 22.44 -28.13
CA THR A 297 17.32 21.88 -29.30
C THR A 297 18.14 20.64 -28.99
N GLY A 298 18.17 20.19 -27.73
CA GLY A 298 18.98 19.06 -27.26
C GLY A 298 18.69 18.75 -25.79
N GLU A 299 19.25 17.64 -25.30
CA GLU A 299 19.02 17.16 -23.93
C GLU A 299 19.42 18.22 -22.87
N ILE A 300 18.64 18.30 -21.79
CA ILE A 300 18.91 19.17 -20.64
C ILE A 300 19.59 18.34 -19.56
N GLU A 301 20.81 18.71 -19.18
CA GLU A 301 21.55 18.03 -18.12
C GLU A 301 21.22 18.62 -16.75
N VAL A 302 20.66 17.78 -15.88
CA VAL A 302 20.26 18.11 -14.51
C VAL A 302 21.32 17.55 -13.56
N THR A 303 22.24 18.41 -13.12
CA THR A 303 23.39 18.06 -12.25
C THR A 303 23.17 18.34 -10.77
N GLY A 304 22.04 18.96 -10.43
CA GLY A 304 21.65 19.40 -9.09
C GLY A 304 20.14 19.63 -9.05
N ASN A 305 19.61 20.09 -7.93
CA ASN A 305 18.19 20.43 -7.84
C ASN A 305 17.82 21.46 -8.92
N MET A 306 16.86 21.12 -9.77
CA MET A 306 16.47 21.93 -10.92
C MET A 306 14.98 21.83 -11.18
N THR A 307 14.36 22.96 -11.45
CA THR A 307 13.00 23.03 -11.96
C THR A 307 13.04 23.43 -13.43
N ILE A 308 12.49 22.59 -14.30
CA ILE A 308 12.32 22.88 -15.73
C ILE A 308 10.87 23.28 -15.97
N LYS A 309 10.64 24.53 -16.39
CA LYS A 309 9.32 24.96 -16.86
C LYS A 309 9.34 25.03 -18.39
N ALA A 310 8.35 24.46 -19.06
CA ALA A 310 8.33 24.37 -20.52
C ALA A 310 6.97 24.73 -21.14
N ILE A 311 7.01 25.31 -22.34
CA ILE A 311 5.85 25.53 -23.21
C ILE A 311 6.14 25.07 -24.63
N ALA A 312 5.11 24.69 -25.37
CA ALA A 312 5.17 24.42 -26.79
C ALA A 312 4.39 25.49 -27.57
N VAL A 313 4.95 25.88 -28.72
CA VAL A 313 4.43 26.97 -29.57
C VAL A 313 4.37 26.49 -31.01
N LYS A 314 3.24 26.72 -31.68
CA LYS A 314 3.06 26.50 -33.12
C LYS A 314 2.31 27.69 -33.72
N VAL A 315 2.80 28.18 -34.86
CA VAL A 315 2.17 29.32 -35.54
C VAL A 315 0.73 28.98 -35.92
N GLY A 316 -0.20 29.87 -35.61
CA GLY A 316 -1.63 29.69 -35.91
C GLY A 316 -2.41 28.89 -34.86
N MET A 317 -1.76 28.47 -33.77
CA MET A 317 -2.39 27.81 -32.62
C MET A 317 -2.17 28.65 -31.35
N GLU A 318 -3.03 28.46 -30.36
CA GLU A 318 -2.77 28.99 -29.01
C GLU A 318 -1.62 28.20 -28.35
N ASN A 319 -0.74 28.89 -27.61
CA ASN A 319 0.39 28.25 -26.93
C ASN A 319 -0.11 27.22 -25.91
N SER A 320 0.72 26.21 -25.65
CA SER A 320 0.40 25.25 -24.59
C SER A 320 0.36 25.92 -23.21
N PRO A 321 -0.35 25.32 -22.23
CA PRO A 321 -0.07 25.55 -20.83
C PRO A 321 1.41 25.33 -20.48
N VAL A 322 1.87 25.96 -19.39
CA VAL A 322 3.23 25.76 -18.86
C VAL A 322 3.30 24.41 -18.14
N ALA A 323 4.13 23.50 -18.64
CA ALA A 323 4.54 22.29 -17.93
C ALA A 323 5.60 22.64 -16.89
N THR A 324 5.57 22.02 -15.71
CA THR A 324 6.61 22.17 -14.67
C THR A 324 7.12 20.80 -14.26
N PHE A 325 8.44 20.61 -14.34
CA PHE A 325 9.14 19.40 -13.96
C PHE A 325 10.16 19.71 -12.86
N GLU A 326 10.09 19.00 -11.74
CA GLU A 326 10.96 19.22 -10.58
C GLU A 326 11.88 18.02 -10.39
N TYR A 327 13.18 18.28 -10.38
CA TYR A 327 14.21 17.27 -10.24
C TYR A 327 15.06 17.58 -9.02
N ILE A 328 15.19 16.60 -8.12
CA ILE A 328 16.09 16.67 -6.98
C ILE A 328 17.23 15.71 -7.25
N ILE A 329 18.48 16.20 -7.26
CA ILE A 329 19.65 15.33 -7.41
C ILE A 329 20.29 15.16 -6.03
N VAL A 330 20.16 13.95 -5.51
CA VAL A 330 20.71 13.51 -4.23
C VAL A 330 22.13 13.03 -4.47
N VAL A 331 23.10 13.84 -4.09
CA VAL A 331 24.51 13.56 -4.38
C VAL A 331 25.14 12.80 -3.21
N PHE A 332 25.77 11.66 -3.54
CA PHE A 332 26.65 10.89 -2.66
C PHE A 332 28.12 11.10 -3.07
N ASP A 333 29.08 10.64 -2.28
CA ASP A 333 30.52 10.79 -2.57
C ASP A 333 30.97 9.93 -3.79
N GLY A 334 30.11 9.00 -4.21
CA GLY A 334 30.29 8.10 -5.34
C GLY A 334 29.30 6.94 -5.26
N GLY A 335 29.41 6.00 -6.21
CA GLY A 335 28.51 4.86 -6.32
C GLY A 335 27.22 5.17 -7.09
N ASP A 336 26.53 4.14 -7.55
CA ASP A 336 25.24 4.22 -8.25
C ASP A 336 24.08 3.62 -7.45
N GLY A 337 24.36 3.17 -6.22
CA GLY A 337 23.37 2.60 -5.31
C GLY A 337 22.99 1.15 -5.62
N SER A 338 23.63 0.52 -6.61
CA SER A 338 23.55 -0.92 -6.86
C SER A 338 24.35 -1.72 -5.83
N LEU A 339 24.11 -3.04 -5.77
CA LEU A 339 24.79 -3.91 -4.82
C LEU A 339 26.30 -3.99 -5.07
N ASP A 340 26.71 -3.96 -6.35
CA ASP A 340 28.11 -4.02 -6.76
C ASP A 340 28.82 -2.66 -6.62
N ASN A 341 28.06 -1.56 -6.62
CA ASN A 341 28.58 -0.20 -6.55
C ASN A 341 27.72 0.70 -5.63
N PRO A 342 27.69 0.41 -4.31
CA PRO A 342 26.82 1.11 -3.36
C PRO A 342 27.17 2.59 -3.26
N TYR A 343 26.17 3.41 -2.94
CA TYR A 343 26.36 4.83 -2.66
C TYR A 343 27.32 5.04 -1.48
N GLN A 344 28.31 5.92 -1.69
CA GLN A 344 29.36 6.20 -0.72
C GLN A 344 28.94 7.37 0.18
N VAL A 345 28.89 7.13 1.48
CA VAL A 345 28.46 8.10 2.50
C VAL A 345 29.67 8.55 3.31
N ALA A 346 30.08 9.81 3.14
CA ALA A 346 31.28 10.39 3.74
C ALA A 346 31.00 11.58 4.67
N ILE A 347 29.86 12.26 4.53
CA ILE A 347 29.49 13.45 5.31
C ILE A 347 28.04 13.36 5.85
N PRO A 348 27.68 14.14 6.87
CA PRO A 348 26.34 14.13 7.48
C PRO A 348 25.20 14.32 6.47
N GLU A 349 25.36 15.23 5.51
CA GLU A 349 24.36 15.54 4.49
C GLU A 349 24.10 14.33 3.57
N GLN A 350 25.14 13.54 3.28
CA GLN A 350 25.00 12.31 2.50
C GLN A 350 24.33 11.20 3.30
N LEU A 351 24.54 11.15 4.62
CA LEU A 351 23.81 10.20 5.48
C LEU A 351 22.33 10.59 5.55
N ASP A 352 22.04 11.89 5.57
CA ASP A 352 20.67 12.41 5.57
C ASP A 352 19.94 12.06 4.26
N ASN A 353 20.64 12.22 3.13
CA ASN A 353 20.21 11.84 1.79
C ASN A 353 19.77 10.37 1.62
N VAL A 354 20.18 9.46 2.52
CA VAL A 354 19.75 8.05 2.49
C VAL A 354 18.22 7.92 2.57
N ARG A 355 17.54 8.86 3.23
CA ARG A 355 16.07 8.88 3.35
C ARG A 355 15.34 9.04 2.02
N GLU A 356 16.04 9.51 0.99
CA GLU A 356 15.51 9.71 -0.36
C GLU A 356 15.69 8.48 -1.26
N CYS A 357 16.46 7.47 -0.81
CA CYS A 357 16.87 6.31 -1.60
C CYS A 357 16.76 5.02 -0.77
N LEU A 358 15.60 4.81 -0.12
CA LEU A 358 15.38 3.78 0.90
C LEU A 358 15.57 2.33 0.42
N ASP A 359 15.52 2.08 -0.89
CA ASP A 359 15.69 0.77 -1.53
C ASP A 359 17.13 0.49 -2.03
N LYS A 360 18.06 1.44 -1.83
CA LYS A 360 19.43 1.38 -2.38
C LYS A 360 20.46 0.84 -1.40
N HIS A 361 21.66 0.60 -1.93
CA HIS A 361 22.79 0.05 -1.19
C HIS A 361 23.78 1.16 -0.84
N PHE A 362 24.26 1.18 0.41
CA PHE A 362 25.11 2.23 0.97
C PHE A 362 26.33 1.66 1.68
N ILE A 363 27.45 2.36 1.56
CA ILE A 363 28.68 2.09 2.29
C ILE A 363 29.27 3.36 2.87
N GLN A 364 29.61 3.35 4.15
CA GLN A 364 30.26 4.48 4.81
C GLN A 364 31.75 4.56 4.43
N LYS A 365 32.23 5.77 4.11
CA LYS A 365 33.62 6.02 3.69
C LYS A 365 34.45 6.75 4.74
N ALA A 366 33.81 7.56 5.58
CA ALA A 366 34.45 8.34 6.63
C ALA A 366 33.63 8.29 7.92
N ASP A 367 34.24 8.63 9.05
CA ASP A 367 33.51 8.82 10.30
C ASP A 367 32.61 10.07 10.17
N ILE A 368 31.38 9.98 10.66
CA ILE A 368 30.35 11.01 10.50
C ILE A 368 30.00 11.59 11.88
N ASP A 369 29.98 12.91 11.99
CA ASP A 369 29.53 13.62 13.18
C ASP A 369 28.18 14.31 12.91
N LEU A 370 27.14 13.91 13.65
CA LEU A 370 25.78 14.45 13.51
C LEU A 370 25.50 15.68 14.39
N SER A 371 26.54 16.32 14.94
CA SER A 371 26.39 17.55 15.75
C SER A 371 25.66 18.69 15.01
N SER A 372 25.75 18.77 13.68
CA SER A 372 25.02 19.74 12.86
C SER A 372 23.50 19.51 12.81
N TYR A 373 23.03 18.32 13.21
CA TYR A 373 21.61 17.93 13.15
C TYR A 373 20.90 18.06 14.50
N HIS A 374 21.43 18.80 15.48
CA HIS A 374 20.83 18.92 16.83
C HIS A 374 19.65 19.90 16.92
N THR A 375 19.43 20.74 15.90
CA THR A 375 18.34 21.72 15.89
C THR A 375 16.97 21.04 15.69
N ASP A 376 15.88 21.72 16.07
CA ASP A 376 14.49 21.28 15.80
C ASP A 376 14.14 19.85 16.22
N GLY A 377 14.63 19.46 17.41
CA GLY A 377 14.39 18.14 17.98
C GLY A 377 15.32 17.05 17.44
N GLY A 378 16.39 17.42 16.73
CA GLY A 378 17.43 16.50 16.33
C GLY A 378 17.17 15.80 15.00
N TRP A 379 17.93 14.73 14.78
CA TRP A 379 17.85 13.87 13.62
C TRP A 379 16.42 13.37 13.35
N ILE A 380 16.05 13.33 12.06
CA ILE A 380 14.79 12.76 11.60
C ILE A 380 15.07 11.29 11.23
N PRO A 381 14.39 10.30 11.84
CA PRO A 381 14.63 8.89 11.54
C PRO A 381 14.55 8.56 10.04
N ILE A 382 15.46 7.71 9.55
CA ILE A 382 15.43 7.21 8.17
C ILE A 382 14.38 6.10 8.07
N GLY A 383 13.43 6.26 7.15
CA GLY A 383 12.32 5.34 6.97
C GLY A 383 11.21 5.53 8.01
N VAL A 384 9.97 5.44 7.54
CA VAL A 384 8.74 5.62 8.34
C VAL A 384 7.78 4.46 8.10
N SER A 385 6.73 4.36 8.92
CA SER A 385 5.66 3.41 8.65
C SER A 385 5.01 3.73 7.28
N GLY A 386 4.98 2.75 6.37
CA GLY A 386 4.50 2.92 4.99
C GLY A 386 5.59 3.25 3.96
N SER A 387 6.78 3.67 4.39
CA SER A 387 7.95 3.91 3.53
C SER A 387 9.22 3.54 4.30
N SER A 388 9.47 2.24 4.43
CA SER A 388 10.56 1.69 5.23
C SER A 388 11.87 1.61 4.44
N PHE A 389 13.00 1.62 5.16
CA PHE A 389 14.30 1.32 4.56
C PHE A 389 14.35 -0.18 4.20
N THR A 390 14.57 -0.52 2.93
CA THR A 390 14.58 -1.89 2.39
C THR A 390 15.91 -2.29 1.76
N GLY A 391 16.81 -1.33 1.57
CA GLY A 391 18.15 -1.52 1.00
C GLY A 391 19.20 -2.05 1.98
N THR A 392 20.48 -1.83 1.68
CA THR A 392 21.58 -2.23 2.58
C THR A 392 22.39 -1.03 3.04
N PHE A 393 22.81 -1.01 4.31
CA PHE A 393 23.72 0.00 4.82
C PHE A 393 24.88 -0.70 5.54
N ASN A 394 26.09 -0.55 4.99
CA ASN A 394 27.31 -1.08 5.61
C ASN A 394 28.14 0.07 6.20
N GLY A 395 28.25 0.13 7.53
CA GLY A 395 29.05 1.12 8.24
C GLY A 395 30.56 0.96 8.03
N ASN A 396 31.02 -0.13 7.41
CA ASN A 396 32.41 -0.33 6.96
C ASN A 396 33.47 -0.07 8.06
N GLY A 397 33.12 -0.35 9.31
CA GLY A 397 33.97 -0.13 10.47
C GLY A 397 34.13 1.33 10.92
N LYS A 398 33.45 2.29 10.28
CA LYS A 398 33.43 3.71 10.61
C LYS A 398 32.40 4.03 11.70
N THR A 399 32.56 5.17 12.36
CA THR A 399 31.66 5.64 13.42
C THR A 399 30.68 6.67 12.92
N ILE A 400 29.46 6.66 13.47
CA ILE A 400 28.51 7.78 13.41
C ILE A 400 28.35 8.27 14.84
N SER A 401 28.72 9.53 15.10
CA SER A 401 28.80 10.09 16.44
C SER A 401 27.76 11.18 16.67
N ASN A 402 27.44 11.43 17.93
CA ASN A 402 26.62 12.56 18.38
C ASN A 402 25.19 12.57 17.81
N LEU A 403 24.60 11.39 17.59
CA LEU A 403 23.20 11.28 17.18
C LEU A 403 22.29 11.79 18.31
N THR A 404 21.62 12.92 18.09
CA THR A 404 20.59 13.44 19.01
C THR A 404 19.22 13.35 18.35
N ILE A 405 18.25 12.76 19.05
CA ILE A 405 16.82 12.79 18.66
C ILE A 405 16.01 13.13 19.91
N ASN A 406 15.16 14.14 19.84
CA ASN A 406 14.28 14.56 20.93
C ASN A 406 12.82 14.67 20.46
N ARG A 407 12.14 13.52 20.38
CA ARG A 407 10.79 13.37 19.83
C ARG A 407 9.90 12.51 20.73
N SER A 408 9.71 12.95 21.98
CA SER A 408 9.03 12.20 23.06
C SER A 408 7.57 11.77 22.77
N THR A 409 6.94 12.31 21.73
CA THR A 409 5.57 11.96 21.30
C THR A 409 5.53 11.13 20.02
N THR A 410 6.69 10.85 19.39
CA THR A 410 6.79 10.19 18.10
C THR A 410 7.16 8.72 18.28
N ASP A 411 6.46 7.84 17.56
CA ASP A 411 6.76 6.41 17.51
C ASP A 411 7.83 6.12 16.43
N TYR A 412 8.49 4.96 16.50
CA TYR A 412 9.51 4.51 15.53
C TYR A 412 10.74 5.42 15.47
N VAL A 413 11.43 5.54 16.60
CA VAL A 413 12.53 6.49 16.78
C VAL A 413 13.87 5.76 16.86
N GLY A 414 14.81 6.19 16.01
CA GLY A 414 16.21 5.74 15.94
C GLY A 414 16.92 6.41 14.76
N LEU A 415 18.19 6.08 14.50
CA LEU A 415 18.86 6.52 13.26
C LEU A 415 18.00 6.11 12.05
N PHE A 416 17.55 4.85 12.05
CA PHE A 416 16.48 4.33 11.23
C PHE A 416 15.19 4.23 12.05
N GLY A 417 14.08 4.74 11.52
CA GLY A 417 12.78 4.61 12.16
C GLY A 417 12.20 3.22 11.97
N VAL A 418 12.03 2.82 10.69
CA VAL A 418 11.48 1.52 10.30
C VAL A 418 12.30 0.89 9.17
N THR A 419 12.71 -0.37 9.36
CA THR A 419 13.29 -1.20 8.28
C THR A 419 12.27 -2.21 7.77
N GLY A 420 12.35 -2.56 6.49
CA GLY A 420 11.52 -3.57 5.84
C GLY A 420 12.20 -4.94 5.76
N ALA A 421 11.45 -5.94 5.27
CA ALA A 421 11.82 -7.35 5.25
C ALA A 421 13.18 -7.68 4.59
N THR A 422 13.60 -6.88 3.61
CA THR A 422 14.84 -7.08 2.83
C THR A 422 16.03 -6.29 3.36
N ALA A 423 15.82 -5.42 4.35
CA ALA A 423 16.86 -4.52 4.82
C ALA A 423 18.04 -5.28 5.41
N GLN A 424 19.27 -4.83 5.13
CA GLN A 424 20.47 -5.34 5.78
C GLN A 424 21.31 -4.18 6.33
N ILE A 425 21.41 -4.11 7.65
CA ILE A 425 22.21 -3.10 8.34
C ILE A 425 23.42 -3.82 8.96
N GLN A 426 24.62 -3.43 8.57
CA GLN A 426 25.84 -4.16 8.90
C GLN A 426 26.93 -3.20 9.37
N ASN A 427 27.75 -3.63 10.33
CA ASN A 427 28.94 -2.89 10.79
C ASN A 427 28.66 -1.44 11.24
N MET A 428 27.47 -1.17 11.78
CA MET A 428 27.10 0.18 12.24
C MET A 428 27.66 0.45 13.63
N LYS A 429 28.35 1.58 13.81
CA LYS A 429 28.95 1.96 15.10
C LYS A 429 28.42 3.33 15.52
N LEU A 430 27.38 3.34 16.35
CA LEU A 430 26.82 4.58 16.87
C LEU A 430 27.50 4.94 18.19
N GLU A 431 28.09 6.12 18.26
CA GLU A 431 28.78 6.63 19.45
C GLU A 431 28.13 7.90 19.98
N ASN A 432 28.04 8.01 21.30
CA ASN A 432 27.47 9.18 21.98
C ASN A 432 26.04 9.52 21.50
N THR A 433 25.15 8.53 21.50
CA THR A 433 23.74 8.72 21.13
C THR A 433 22.93 9.31 22.29
N ASN A 434 21.97 10.17 21.98
CA ASN A 434 20.97 10.69 22.91
C ASN A 434 19.59 10.70 22.23
N VAL A 435 18.84 9.61 22.42
CA VAL A 435 17.61 9.33 21.68
C VAL A 435 16.41 9.33 22.61
N THR A 436 15.46 10.21 22.37
CA THR A 436 14.18 10.30 23.08
C THR A 436 13.01 10.11 22.11
N GLY A 437 12.18 9.09 22.36
CA GLY A 437 11.01 8.73 21.56
C GLY A 437 9.79 8.34 22.40
N LYS A 438 8.71 7.89 21.76
CA LYS A 438 7.50 7.36 22.41
C LYS A 438 7.49 5.83 22.41
N GLN A 439 6.90 5.19 21.41
CA GLN A 439 6.92 3.73 21.21
C GLN A 439 7.99 3.33 20.19
N TYR A 440 8.48 2.10 20.25
CA TYR A 440 9.45 1.56 19.29
C TYR A 440 10.70 2.46 19.20
N THR A 441 11.34 2.70 20.33
CA THR A 441 12.50 3.60 20.42
C THR A 441 13.77 2.78 20.62
N GLY A 442 14.73 2.94 19.70
CA GLY A 442 16.07 2.38 19.81
C GLY A 442 17.12 3.28 19.17
N ALA A 443 18.38 3.17 19.58
CA ALA A 443 19.40 4.07 19.05
C ALA A 443 19.64 3.87 17.54
N LEU A 444 19.74 2.61 17.10
CA LEU A 444 20.00 2.27 15.70
C LEU A 444 18.71 2.14 14.90
N VAL A 445 17.75 1.33 15.39
CA VAL A 445 16.47 1.11 14.70
C VAL A 445 15.28 1.22 15.65
N GLY A 446 14.24 1.96 15.28
CA GLY A 446 12.98 1.95 16.02
C GLY A 446 12.26 0.59 15.94
N ARG A 447 11.84 0.20 14.73
CA ARG A 447 11.26 -1.11 14.40
C ARG A 447 12.09 -1.81 13.32
N ASN A 448 12.64 -2.96 13.65
CA ASN A 448 13.42 -3.78 12.73
C ASN A 448 12.62 -4.94 12.13
N GLU A 449 12.53 -4.99 10.80
CA GLU A 449 12.02 -6.14 10.04
C GLU A 449 13.05 -6.73 9.08
N GLY A 450 14.31 -6.26 9.13
CA GLY A 450 15.42 -6.77 8.33
C GLY A 450 16.50 -7.44 9.18
N THR A 451 17.71 -7.60 8.65
CA THR A 451 18.85 -8.15 9.39
C THR A 451 19.75 -7.05 9.92
N ILE A 452 20.25 -7.23 11.15
CA ILE A 452 21.27 -6.37 11.75
C ILE A 452 22.47 -7.22 12.17
N THR A 453 23.66 -6.94 11.64
CA THR A 453 24.88 -7.69 11.98
C THR A 453 26.02 -6.78 12.41
N ASP A 454 26.84 -7.25 13.34
CA ASP A 454 28.13 -6.64 13.73
C ASP A 454 28.02 -5.15 14.09
N SER A 455 26.90 -4.76 14.72
CA SER A 455 26.53 -3.37 14.94
C SER A 455 26.42 -3.03 16.43
N TYR A 456 26.72 -1.79 16.81
CA TYR A 456 26.53 -1.34 18.19
C TYR A 456 26.09 0.11 18.31
N ALA A 457 25.55 0.42 19.50
CA ALA A 457 25.24 1.77 19.91
C ALA A 457 25.69 2.04 21.36
N THR A 458 26.30 3.21 21.59
CA THR A 458 26.61 3.74 22.92
C THR A 458 25.82 5.01 23.20
N GLY A 459 25.42 5.23 24.45
CA GLY A 459 24.73 6.46 24.87
C GLY A 459 23.38 6.21 25.57
N ALA A 460 22.50 7.21 25.56
CA ALA A 460 21.23 7.18 26.26
C ALA A 460 20.04 7.01 25.32
N VAL A 461 19.12 6.11 25.68
CA VAL A 461 17.82 5.92 25.01
C VAL A 461 16.70 6.07 26.03
N THR A 462 15.76 6.97 25.78
CA THR A 462 14.58 7.24 26.61
C THR A 462 13.32 7.06 25.77
N GLY A 463 12.38 6.24 26.25
CA GLY A 463 11.11 6.04 25.54
C GLY A 463 9.90 6.23 26.44
N ALA A 464 8.89 6.96 25.96
CA ALA A 464 7.66 7.21 26.72
C ALA A 464 6.67 6.01 26.74
N GLY A 465 6.92 4.99 25.92
CA GLY A 465 6.06 3.84 25.70
C GLY A 465 6.63 2.50 26.18
N THR A 466 6.07 1.41 25.65
CA THR A 466 6.30 0.04 26.11
C THR A 466 7.46 -0.68 25.41
N TYR A 467 7.90 -0.22 24.24
CA TYR A 467 8.95 -0.87 23.43
C TYR A 467 10.15 0.07 23.29
N VAL A 468 11.12 -0.09 24.20
CA VAL A 468 12.33 0.72 24.28
C VAL A 468 13.53 -0.21 24.44
N GLY A 469 14.52 -0.09 23.55
CA GLY A 469 15.73 -0.91 23.59
C GLY A 469 16.97 -0.09 23.25
N GLY A 470 18.14 -0.48 23.78
CA GLY A 470 19.37 0.29 23.57
C GLY A 470 19.82 0.32 22.10
N LEU A 471 19.67 -0.79 21.37
CA LEU A 471 19.99 -0.88 19.94
C LEU A 471 18.74 -0.79 19.06
N VAL A 472 17.73 -1.59 19.37
CA VAL A 472 16.47 -1.71 18.61
C VAL A 472 15.28 -1.64 19.54
N GLY A 473 14.25 -0.86 19.19
CA GLY A 473 13.03 -0.76 20.00
C GLY A 473 12.11 -1.97 19.90
N PHE A 474 11.88 -2.50 18.69
CA PHE A 474 11.11 -3.72 18.43
C PHE A 474 11.68 -4.47 17.23
N ASN A 475 11.80 -5.79 17.33
CA ASN A 475 12.52 -6.61 16.36
C ASN A 475 11.72 -7.86 15.97
N THR A 476 11.61 -8.14 14.66
CA THR A 476 10.93 -9.32 14.12
C THR A 476 11.84 -10.26 13.33
N LYS A 477 13.12 -9.91 13.15
CA LYS A 477 14.12 -10.64 12.34
C LYS A 477 15.47 -10.79 13.06
N ALA A 478 16.48 -11.32 12.37
CA ALA A 478 17.75 -11.69 12.99
C ALA A 478 18.61 -10.46 13.37
N ILE A 479 19.14 -10.48 14.59
CA ILE A 479 20.21 -9.60 15.06
C ILE A 479 21.37 -10.50 15.51
N SER A 480 22.57 -10.31 14.96
CA SER A 480 23.76 -11.11 15.31
C SER A 480 25.01 -10.24 15.45
N GLY A 481 26.01 -10.69 16.22
CA GLY A 481 27.27 -9.95 16.39
C GLY A 481 27.16 -8.53 16.98
N SER A 482 26.01 -8.18 17.57
CA SER A 482 25.65 -6.80 17.89
C SER A 482 25.49 -6.55 19.39
N TYR A 483 25.78 -5.34 19.87
CA TYR A 483 25.67 -4.99 21.29
C TYR A 483 25.25 -3.54 21.53
N THR A 484 24.89 -3.19 22.76
CA THR A 484 24.62 -1.81 23.17
C THR A 484 25.16 -1.57 24.56
N THR A 485 25.65 -0.34 24.82
CA THR A 485 26.09 0.09 26.15
C THR A 485 25.55 1.47 26.47
N GLY A 486 25.21 1.71 27.73
CA GLY A 486 24.60 2.97 28.17
C GLY A 486 23.20 2.78 28.75
N THR A 487 22.53 3.88 29.06
CA THR A 487 21.29 3.88 29.85
C THR A 487 20.06 3.75 28.96
N VAL A 488 19.20 2.78 29.27
CA VAL A 488 17.86 2.64 28.66
C VAL A 488 16.82 2.98 29.73
N THR A 489 16.06 4.05 29.51
CA THR A 489 15.06 4.54 30.47
C THR A 489 13.65 4.42 29.87
N PRO A 490 12.85 3.42 30.27
CA PRO A 490 11.41 3.45 30.00
C PRO A 490 10.74 4.50 30.89
N PHE A 491 9.85 5.33 30.32
CA PHE A 491 9.14 6.34 31.11
C PHE A 491 8.17 5.65 32.08
N SER A 492 8.47 5.75 33.36
CA SER A 492 7.54 5.42 34.43
C SER A 492 6.79 6.70 34.82
N PRO A 493 5.48 6.83 34.60
CA PRO A 493 4.74 7.95 35.18
C PRO A 493 4.88 7.84 36.70
N ALA A 494 5.48 8.85 37.33
CA ALA A 494 5.62 8.90 38.77
C ALA A 494 4.26 8.62 39.43
N ARG A 495 4.16 7.49 40.15
CA ARG A 495 2.98 7.16 40.95
C ARG A 495 2.92 8.23 42.05
N PRO A 496 1.86 9.06 42.16
CA PRO A 496 1.77 9.98 43.27
C PRO A 496 1.77 9.17 44.57
N PRO A 497 2.43 9.65 45.64
CA PRO A 497 2.53 8.92 46.89
C PRO A 497 1.13 8.64 47.42
N VAL A 498 0.81 7.36 47.57
CA VAL A 498 -0.36 6.92 48.33
C VAL A 498 -0.10 7.34 49.77
N ARG A 499 -0.80 8.38 50.24
CA ARG A 499 -0.82 8.71 51.67
C ARG A 499 -1.63 7.62 52.37
N CYS A 500 -1.03 6.99 53.37
CA CYS A 500 -1.69 6.07 54.30
C CYS A 500 -2.83 6.74 55.06
#